data_AF-A0A6I8LLR6-F1
#
_entry.id   AF-A0A6I8LLR6-F1
#
_cell.length_a   1.000
_cell.length_b   1.000
_cell.length_c   1.000
_cell.angle_alpha   90.00
_cell.angle_beta   90.00
_cell.angle_gamma   90.00
#
_symmetry.space_group_name_H-M   'P 1'
#
loop_
_entity.id
_entity.type
_entity.pdbx_description
1 polymer ?
#
loop_
_entity_poly.entity_id
_entity_poly.type
_entity_poly.pdbx_seq_one_letter_code
_entity_poly.pdbx_strand_id
1 'polypeptide(L)'
;MSRLHLGALIAAGAVAALISAGCSSTAGTPSPAAASSTGAPTSASVEAASLAGSEAGSAVAAAAKQAKAVHIRGTVAEGGNINLDLQLNPDSASGTVVQDGLEIPVLRTGDKYFFRFSQSLIDKAGIPASVGKLLKDKWVPSTSQVGAGIGEAFKQFLDYKTFTDNTVGQLASTSFKEGGQTTAGGVPALTFTSTDGTATVAATEPHYLLRMQAPKNGTLEFSDWDKPTTVTAPKAAEIYSGPGA
;
A
#
# COMPACT_ATOMS: atom_id res chain seq x y z
N MET A 1 22.20 -0.66 16.93
CA MET A 1 21.00 -1.31 16.34
C MET A 1 20.66 -0.53 15.08
N SER A 2 20.82 -1.17 13.93
CA SER A 2 20.98 -0.55 12.62
C SER A 2 19.73 0.21 12.17
N ARG A 3 19.93 1.46 11.78
CA ARG A 3 19.01 2.24 10.95
C ARG A 3 19.01 1.61 9.55
N LEU A 4 17.99 0.84 9.21
CA LEU A 4 17.73 0.48 7.82
C LEU A 4 17.19 1.73 7.13
N HIS A 5 18.11 2.50 6.58
CA HIS A 5 17.80 3.55 5.62
C HIS A 5 17.22 2.87 4.38
N LEU A 6 15.97 3.19 4.04
CA LEU A 6 15.39 2.92 2.73
C LEU A 6 16.11 3.81 1.71
N GLY A 7 17.31 3.39 1.31
CA GLY A 7 18.14 4.15 0.38
C GLY A 7 19.62 3.75 0.43
N ALA A 8 20.02 2.88 -0.50
CA ALA A 8 21.32 2.96 -1.18
C ALA A 8 21.37 1.98 -2.36
N LEU A 9 22.07 2.40 -3.44
CA LEU A 9 22.43 1.74 -4.72
C LEU A 9 21.46 2.11 -5.87
N ILE A 10 21.83 2.79 -6.98
CA ILE A 10 23.12 3.13 -7.61
C ILE A 10 23.00 4.49 -8.36
N ALA A 11 24.12 5.21 -8.44
CA ALA A 11 24.32 6.50 -9.10
C ALA A 11 24.33 6.45 -10.65
N ALA A 12 23.90 7.54 -11.30
CA ALA A 12 24.66 8.30 -12.33
C ALA A 12 23.75 9.29 -13.11
N GLY A 13 24.28 10.47 -13.42
CA GLY A 13 23.88 11.24 -14.62
C GLY A 13 23.18 12.59 -14.37
N ALA A 14 23.96 13.66 -14.44
CA ALA A 14 23.52 15.07 -14.43
C ALA A 14 22.65 15.45 -15.65
N VAL A 15 21.86 16.53 -15.55
CA VAL A 15 22.01 17.80 -16.29
C VAL A 15 20.95 18.81 -15.82
N ALA A 16 21.39 20.07 -15.72
CA ALA A 16 20.69 21.25 -15.23
C ALA A 16 19.52 21.75 -16.11
N ALA A 17 18.58 22.47 -15.50
CA ALA A 17 17.69 23.39 -16.20
C ALA A 17 17.60 24.73 -15.45
N LEU A 18 18.07 25.78 -16.13
CA LEU A 18 17.82 27.19 -15.85
C LEU A 18 16.38 27.56 -16.23
N ILE A 19 15.79 28.56 -15.58
CA ILE A 19 15.33 29.84 -16.16
C ILE A 19 14.53 30.63 -15.10
N SER A 20 14.98 31.86 -14.90
CA SER A 20 14.37 32.92 -14.10
C SER A 20 13.53 33.83 -15.01
N ALA A 21 12.34 34.26 -14.58
CA ALA A 21 11.61 35.50 -14.93
C ALA A 21 10.13 35.35 -14.47
N GLY A 22 9.42 36.32 -13.90
CA GLY A 22 9.71 37.72 -13.60
C GLY A 22 8.57 38.36 -12.77
N CYS A 23 8.87 39.54 -12.20
CA CYS A 23 8.07 40.78 -12.07
C CYS A 23 6.54 40.74 -12.35
N SER A 24 5.61 41.45 -11.67
CA SER A 24 5.65 42.75 -10.97
C SER A 24 4.34 43.01 -10.19
N SER A 25 4.43 43.98 -9.27
CA SER A 25 3.46 44.68 -8.41
C SER A 25 2.16 45.25 -9.01
N THR A 26 1.11 45.45 -8.18
CA THR A 26 0.38 46.74 -7.95
C THR A 26 -0.73 46.59 -6.87
N ALA A 27 -0.97 47.67 -6.13
CA ALA A 27 -1.77 47.79 -4.90
C ALA A 27 -3.16 48.48 -5.08
N GLY A 28 -4.00 48.40 -4.03
CA GLY A 28 -5.21 49.22 -3.75
C GLY A 28 -6.52 48.61 -4.28
N THR A 29 -7.68 48.59 -3.60
CA THR A 29 -8.33 49.53 -2.64
C THR A 29 -9.57 48.81 -2.02
N PRO A 30 -10.10 49.17 -0.81
CA PRO A 30 -11.09 48.36 -0.08
C PRO A 30 -12.59 48.74 -0.25
N SER A 31 -13.46 47.73 0.00
CA SER A 31 -14.87 47.71 0.50
C SER A 31 -15.98 48.53 -0.21
N PRO A 32 -17.28 48.08 -0.24
CA PRO A 32 -18.10 47.79 0.95
C PRO A 32 -19.05 46.56 0.87
N ALA A 33 -19.69 46.27 2.02
CA ALA A 33 -20.60 45.17 2.31
C ALA A 33 -22.08 45.40 1.90
N ALA A 34 -22.81 44.29 1.67
CA ALA A 34 -24.26 44.09 1.91
C ALA A 34 -24.57 42.57 1.74
N ALA A 35 -24.92 41.82 2.78
CA ALA A 35 -26.25 41.62 3.39
C ALA A 35 -27.06 40.43 2.81
N SER A 36 -27.01 39.34 3.58
CA SER A 36 -28.08 38.41 4.00
C SER A 36 -28.97 37.59 3.03
N SER A 37 -28.97 36.29 3.37
CA SER A 37 -30.08 35.31 3.41
C SER A 37 -30.25 34.33 2.24
N THR A 38 -29.92 33.05 2.51
CA THR A 38 -30.86 31.91 2.48
C THR A 38 -30.15 30.73 3.14
N GLY A 39 -30.72 30.22 4.24
CA GLY A 39 -30.17 29.10 4.99
C GLY A 39 -30.21 27.81 4.18
N ALA A 40 -29.03 27.29 3.85
CA ALA A 40 -28.85 25.90 3.43
C ALA A 40 -28.78 25.02 4.68
N PRO A 41 -29.26 23.75 4.61
CA PRO A 41 -29.23 22.86 5.77
C PRO A 41 -27.77 22.63 6.14
N THR A 42 -27.41 22.95 7.38
CA THR A 42 -26.11 22.58 7.92
C THR A 42 -26.05 21.07 7.97
N SER A 43 -25.44 20.45 6.95
CA SER A 43 -24.88 19.11 7.08
C SER A 43 -24.11 19.12 8.37
N ALA A 44 -24.53 18.28 9.33
CA ALA A 44 -23.84 18.15 10.59
C ALA A 44 -22.36 17.88 10.28
N SER A 45 -21.53 18.91 10.46
CA SER A 45 -20.10 18.79 10.41
C SER A 45 -19.77 17.90 11.58
N VAL A 46 -19.55 16.60 11.31
CA VAL A 46 -18.88 15.73 12.27
C VAL A 46 -17.58 16.45 12.58
N GLU A 47 -17.50 16.99 13.79
CA GLU A 47 -16.33 17.72 14.27
C GLU A 47 -15.17 16.73 14.21
N ALA A 48 -14.35 16.85 13.17
CA ALA A 48 -13.21 15.99 12.97
C ALA A 48 -12.31 16.14 14.19
N ALA A 49 -11.96 15.02 14.83
CA ALA A 49 -10.98 15.03 15.90
C ALA A 49 -9.70 15.68 15.36
N SER A 50 -9.17 16.67 16.08
CA SER A 50 -7.89 17.28 15.72
C SER A 50 -6.76 16.32 16.13
N LEU A 51 -6.26 15.54 15.18
CA LEU A 51 -5.11 14.67 15.40
C LEU A 51 -3.82 15.48 15.17
N ALA A 52 -3.00 15.61 16.21
CA ALA A 52 -1.76 16.35 16.12
C ALA A 52 -0.73 15.63 15.23
N GLY A 53 0.06 16.39 14.47
CA GLY A 53 1.09 15.82 13.58
C GLY A 53 2.12 14.95 14.30
N SER A 54 2.46 15.27 15.55
CA SER A 54 3.36 14.46 16.39
C SER A 54 2.78 13.11 16.81
N GLU A 55 1.46 12.95 16.77
CA GLU A 55 0.75 11.76 17.24
C GLU A 55 0.27 10.89 16.07
N ALA A 56 0.08 11.49 14.88
CA ALA A 56 -0.51 10.86 13.72
C ALA A 56 0.11 9.50 13.36
N GLY A 57 1.44 9.44 13.33
CA GLY A 57 2.16 8.20 13.02
C GLY A 57 1.91 7.08 14.03
N SER A 58 1.91 7.41 15.33
CA SER A 58 1.65 6.43 16.39
C SER A 58 0.20 5.99 16.42
N ALA A 59 -0.75 6.91 16.21
CA ALA A 59 -2.17 6.61 16.12
C ALA A 59 -2.49 5.65 14.96
N VAL A 60 -1.91 5.91 13.79
CA VAL A 60 -2.03 5.04 12.61
C VAL A 60 -1.45 3.65 12.86
N ALA A 61 -0.24 3.58 13.44
CA ALA A 61 0.40 2.31 13.76
C ALA A 61 -0.39 1.50 14.80
N ALA A 62 -1.00 2.17 15.78
CA ALA A 62 -1.86 1.53 16.78
C ALA A 62 -3.15 1.00 16.15
N ALA A 63 -3.81 1.79 15.29
CA ALA A 63 -5.01 1.38 14.57
C ALA A 63 -4.74 0.13 13.71
N ALA A 64 -3.65 0.13 12.93
CA ALA A 64 -3.28 -1.02 12.11
C ALA A 64 -3.00 -2.28 12.93
N LYS A 65 -2.40 -2.17 14.13
CA LYS A 65 -2.15 -3.32 15.00
C LYS A 65 -3.44 -3.96 15.56
N GLN A 66 -4.49 -3.16 15.72
CA GLN A 66 -5.78 -3.60 16.27
C GLN A 66 -6.76 -4.09 15.19
N ALA A 67 -6.55 -3.66 13.94
CA ALA A 67 -7.42 -4.02 12.84
C ALA A 67 -7.38 -5.52 12.51
N LYS A 68 -8.51 -6.01 12.00
CA LYS A 68 -8.73 -7.41 11.66
C LYS A 68 -8.54 -7.73 10.19
N ALA A 69 -8.39 -6.70 9.36
CA ALA A 69 -8.18 -6.83 7.92
C ALA A 69 -7.80 -5.48 7.31
N VAL A 70 -7.23 -5.52 6.12
CA VAL A 70 -7.04 -4.34 5.25
C VAL A 70 -6.96 -4.77 3.79
N HIS A 71 -7.55 -3.97 2.91
CA HIS A 71 -7.34 -4.05 1.47
C HIS A 71 -6.34 -2.98 1.04
N ILE A 72 -5.32 -3.38 0.28
CA ILE A 72 -4.21 -2.53 -0.16
C ILE A 72 -4.18 -2.53 -1.67
N ARG A 73 -4.11 -1.33 -2.25
CA ARG A 73 -3.87 -1.15 -3.68
C ARG A 73 -2.78 -0.13 -3.92
N GLY A 74 -1.91 -0.36 -4.89
CA GLY A 74 -1.01 0.68 -5.37
C GLY A 74 0.29 0.14 -5.91
N THR A 75 1.31 0.98 -5.90
CA THR A 75 2.64 0.67 -6.44
C THR A 75 3.68 0.97 -5.39
N VAL A 76 4.63 0.05 -5.23
CA VAL A 76 5.90 0.27 -4.54
C VAL A 76 7.04 0.22 -5.55
N ALA A 77 8.00 1.12 -5.43
CA ALA A 77 9.13 1.26 -6.38
C ALA A 77 10.46 0.67 -5.84
N GLU A 78 10.44 0.04 -4.67
CA GLU A 78 11.64 -0.50 -4.04
C GLU A 78 12.07 -1.82 -4.72
N GLY A 79 13.23 -1.80 -5.40
CA GLY A 79 13.73 -2.95 -6.15
C GLY A 79 13.03 -3.20 -7.49
N GLY A 80 12.17 -2.28 -7.93
CA GLY A 80 11.39 -2.35 -9.17
C GLY A 80 9.97 -1.82 -8.98
N ASN A 81 9.24 -1.60 -10.07
CA ASN A 81 7.82 -1.20 -10.00
C ASN A 81 6.96 -2.45 -9.73
N ILE A 82 6.51 -2.58 -8.49
CA ILE A 82 5.62 -3.66 -8.04
C ILE A 82 4.25 -3.06 -7.78
N ASN A 83 3.24 -3.53 -8.51
CA ASN A 83 1.86 -3.18 -8.21
C ASN A 83 1.24 -4.25 -7.32
N LEU A 84 0.51 -3.80 -6.31
CA LEU A 84 -0.16 -4.61 -5.31
C LEU A 84 -1.68 -4.37 -5.42
N ASP A 85 -2.45 -5.44 -5.38
CA ASP A 85 -3.86 -5.42 -5.01
C ASP A 85 -4.08 -6.62 -4.08
N LEU A 86 -4.07 -6.37 -2.76
CA LEU A 86 -3.98 -7.41 -1.74
C LEU A 86 -5.04 -7.19 -0.67
N GLN A 87 -5.75 -8.26 -0.35
CA GLN A 87 -6.56 -8.37 0.86
C GLN A 87 -5.78 -9.13 1.91
N LEU A 88 -5.52 -8.50 3.06
CA LEU A 88 -4.79 -9.09 4.17
C LEU A 88 -5.70 -9.25 5.38
N ASN A 89 -5.71 -10.46 5.94
CA ASN A 89 -6.26 -10.79 7.25
C ASN A 89 -5.13 -11.36 8.12
N PRO A 90 -5.29 -11.44 9.46
CA PRO A 90 -4.25 -11.96 10.36
C PRO A 90 -3.69 -13.35 9.99
N ASP A 91 -4.54 -14.25 9.51
CA ASP A 91 -4.21 -15.65 9.22
C ASP A 91 -4.31 -16.03 7.74
N SER A 92 -4.69 -15.09 6.87
CA SER A 92 -4.89 -15.36 5.46
C SER A 92 -4.73 -14.12 4.61
N ALA A 93 -4.29 -14.28 3.37
CA ALA A 93 -4.20 -13.19 2.42
C ALA A 93 -4.50 -13.68 1.01
N SER A 94 -5.00 -12.80 0.16
CA SER A 94 -5.22 -13.10 -1.26
C SER A 94 -5.12 -11.86 -2.10
N GLY A 95 -4.75 -12.02 -3.36
CA GLY A 95 -4.80 -10.93 -4.32
C GLY A 95 -3.80 -11.15 -5.44
N THR A 96 -3.24 -10.05 -5.90
CA THR A 96 -2.38 -10.01 -7.07
C THR A 96 -1.18 -9.12 -6.81
N VAL A 97 -0.02 -9.62 -7.25
CA VAL A 97 1.21 -8.84 -7.35
C VAL A 97 1.60 -8.78 -8.82
N VAL A 98 1.85 -7.58 -9.34
CA VAL A 98 2.32 -7.38 -10.71
C VAL A 98 3.72 -6.81 -10.67
N GLN A 99 4.68 -7.51 -11.27
CA GLN A 99 6.06 -7.05 -11.40
C GLN A 99 6.46 -7.13 -12.87
N ASP A 100 6.98 -6.03 -13.43
CA ASP A 100 7.38 -5.95 -14.84
C ASP A 100 6.28 -6.39 -15.83
N GLY A 101 5.02 -6.10 -15.47
CA GLY A 101 3.84 -6.50 -16.25
C GLY A 101 3.42 -7.97 -16.09
N LEU A 102 4.15 -8.76 -15.30
CA LEU A 102 3.78 -10.14 -14.98
C LEU A 102 2.88 -10.18 -13.76
N GLU A 103 1.64 -10.59 -14.00
CA GLU A 103 0.65 -10.81 -12.96
C GLU A 103 0.86 -12.16 -12.26
N ILE A 104 0.98 -12.11 -10.94
CA ILE A 104 1.14 -13.26 -10.07
C ILE A 104 -0.01 -13.26 -9.06
N PRO A 105 -1.04 -14.09 -9.27
CA PRO A 105 -2.06 -14.33 -8.26
C PRO A 105 -1.42 -15.03 -7.05
N VAL A 106 -1.68 -14.46 -5.88
CA VAL A 106 -1.08 -14.86 -4.61
C VAL A 106 -2.14 -15.24 -3.61
N LEU A 107 -1.82 -16.21 -2.77
CA LEU A 107 -2.73 -16.72 -1.76
C LEU A 107 -1.92 -17.21 -0.55
N ARG A 108 -2.43 -16.90 0.64
CA ARG A 108 -1.92 -17.42 1.90
C ARG A 108 -3.07 -17.92 2.76
N THR A 109 -2.89 -19.09 3.36
CA THR A 109 -3.78 -19.64 4.39
C THR A 109 -2.95 -20.27 5.51
N GLY A 110 -3.04 -19.73 6.73
CA GLY A 110 -2.13 -20.09 7.82
C GLY A 110 -0.68 -19.79 7.42
N ASP A 111 0.20 -20.78 7.48
CA ASP A 111 1.62 -20.63 7.07
C ASP A 111 1.90 -21.11 5.64
N LYS A 112 0.86 -21.44 4.87
CA LYS A 112 1.00 -21.95 3.51
C LYS A 112 0.81 -20.82 2.52
N TYR A 113 1.76 -20.67 1.61
CA TYR A 113 1.74 -19.70 0.53
C TYR A 113 1.60 -20.44 -0.79
N PHE A 114 0.78 -19.87 -1.68
CA PHE A 114 0.50 -20.41 -2.99
C PHE A 114 0.62 -19.30 -4.03
N PHE A 115 1.16 -19.68 -5.18
CA PHE A 115 1.37 -18.79 -6.31
C PHE A 115 0.76 -19.44 -7.54
N ARG A 116 -0.06 -18.70 -8.29
CA ARG A 116 -0.65 -19.24 -9.52
C ARG A 116 0.26 -18.94 -10.70
N PHE A 117 0.73 -19.98 -11.38
CA PHE A 117 1.65 -19.83 -12.49
C PHE A 117 0.88 -19.61 -13.80
N SER A 118 1.01 -18.41 -14.37
CA SER A 118 0.53 -18.10 -15.72
C SER A 118 1.54 -18.58 -16.77
N GLN A 119 1.11 -18.70 -18.03
CA GLN A 119 2.02 -19.03 -19.13
C GLN A 119 3.15 -17.99 -19.24
N SER A 120 2.84 -16.69 -19.11
CA SER A 120 3.82 -15.62 -19.18
C SER A 120 4.87 -15.71 -18.06
N LEU A 121 4.46 -16.11 -16.85
CA LEU A 121 5.38 -16.32 -15.74
C LEU A 121 6.30 -17.53 -16.01
N ILE A 122 5.74 -18.63 -16.53
CA ILE A 122 6.50 -19.84 -16.91
C ILE A 122 7.55 -19.52 -17.96
N ASP A 123 7.17 -18.78 -19.00
CA ASP A 123 8.06 -18.38 -20.10
C ASP A 123 9.17 -17.45 -19.60
N LYS A 124 8.83 -16.45 -18.77
CA LYS A 124 9.81 -15.53 -18.18
C LYS A 124 10.80 -16.24 -17.27
N ALA A 125 10.32 -17.20 -16.46
CA ALA A 125 11.15 -17.97 -15.56
C ALA A 125 12.03 -19.01 -16.27
N GLY A 126 11.89 -19.18 -17.60
CA GLY A 126 12.66 -20.14 -18.37
C GLY A 126 12.36 -21.58 -18.01
N ILE A 127 11.16 -21.87 -17.50
CA ILE A 127 10.78 -23.21 -17.07
C ILE A 127 10.61 -24.11 -18.31
N PRO A 128 11.22 -25.31 -18.35
CA PRO A 128 11.10 -26.22 -19.48
C PRO A 128 9.65 -26.56 -19.82
N ALA A 129 9.30 -26.60 -21.11
CA ALA A 129 7.92 -26.81 -21.57
C ALA A 129 7.25 -28.08 -21.03
N SER A 130 8.03 -29.15 -20.76
CA SER A 130 7.52 -30.38 -20.14
C SER A 130 6.98 -30.15 -18.73
N VAL A 131 7.65 -29.30 -17.94
CA VAL A 131 7.25 -28.91 -16.58
C VAL A 131 6.22 -27.79 -16.62
N GLY A 132 6.40 -26.80 -17.51
CA GLY A 132 5.49 -25.66 -17.68
C GLY A 132 4.04 -26.09 -17.98
N LYS A 133 3.85 -27.14 -18.80
CA LYS A 133 2.51 -27.70 -19.06
C LYS A 133 1.77 -28.18 -17.80
N LEU A 134 2.52 -28.65 -16.79
CA LEU A 134 1.95 -29.12 -15.52
C LEU A 134 1.71 -27.99 -14.53
N LEU A 135 2.46 -26.89 -14.62
CA LEU A 135 2.35 -25.72 -13.75
C LEU A 135 1.29 -24.72 -14.20
N LYS A 136 1.02 -24.66 -15.51
CA LYS A 136 0.11 -23.69 -16.08
C LYS A 136 -1.24 -23.72 -15.38
N ASP A 137 -1.65 -22.55 -14.91
CA ASP A 137 -2.91 -22.29 -14.20
C ASP A 137 -3.07 -23.11 -12.91
N LYS A 138 -1.97 -23.61 -12.33
CA LYS A 138 -1.94 -24.30 -11.03
C LYS A 138 -1.41 -23.40 -9.93
N TRP A 139 -1.92 -23.64 -8.73
CA TRP A 139 -1.37 -23.12 -7.48
C TRP A 139 -0.16 -23.95 -7.07
N VAL A 140 0.99 -23.30 -7.02
CA VAL A 140 2.26 -23.89 -6.60
C VAL A 140 2.49 -23.54 -5.13
N PRO A 141 2.58 -24.52 -4.23
CA PRO A 141 2.92 -24.26 -2.83
C PRO A 141 4.35 -23.75 -2.72
N SER A 142 4.61 -22.79 -1.83
CA SER A 142 5.97 -22.29 -1.53
C SER A 142 6.92 -23.37 -1.00
N THR A 143 6.38 -24.47 -0.48
CA THR A 143 7.14 -25.61 0.02
C THR A 143 7.57 -26.58 -1.08
N SER A 144 7.02 -26.45 -2.29
CA SER A 144 7.45 -27.24 -3.44
C SER A 144 8.84 -26.81 -3.90
N GLN A 145 9.56 -27.69 -4.60
CA GLN A 145 10.86 -27.34 -5.18
C GLN A 145 10.74 -26.19 -6.19
N VAL A 146 9.64 -26.11 -6.92
CA VAL A 146 9.38 -25.04 -7.91
C VAL A 146 9.02 -23.71 -7.19
N GLY A 147 8.37 -23.79 -6.04
CA GLY A 147 7.99 -22.64 -5.22
C GLY A 147 9.06 -22.19 -4.20
N ALA A 148 10.16 -22.93 -4.09
CA ALA A 148 11.19 -22.70 -3.09
C ALA A 148 11.77 -21.28 -3.22
N GLY A 149 11.86 -20.56 -2.10
CA GLY A 149 12.34 -19.18 -2.03
C GLY A 149 11.29 -18.11 -2.36
N ILE A 150 10.22 -18.44 -3.10
CA ILE A 150 9.14 -17.49 -3.41
C ILE A 150 8.35 -17.13 -2.13
N GLY A 151 8.12 -18.11 -1.26
CA GLY A 151 7.41 -17.89 0.02
C GLY A 151 8.03 -16.79 0.88
N GLU A 152 9.36 -16.82 1.07
CA GLU A 152 10.07 -15.81 1.86
C GLU A 152 10.01 -14.43 1.22
N ALA A 153 10.18 -14.36 -0.11
CA ALA A 153 10.10 -13.10 -0.85
C ALA A 153 8.72 -12.45 -0.74
N PHE A 154 7.63 -13.24 -0.68
CA PHE A 154 6.27 -12.73 -0.60
C PHE A 154 5.71 -12.61 0.82
N LYS A 155 6.40 -13.18 1.83
CA LYS A 155 5.99 -13.07 3.23
C LYS A 155 5.83 -11.61 3.66
N GLN A 156 6.71 -10.72 3.18
CA GLN A 156 6.64 -9.28 3.48
C GLN A 156 5.34 -8.61 3.00
N PHE A 157 4.67 -9.18 1.98
CA PHE A 157 3.44 -8.64 1.40
C PHE A 157 2.19 -9.36 1.91
N LEU A 158 2.29 -10.67 2.18
CA LEU A 158 1.13 -11.54 2.48
C LEU A 158 0.92 -11.81 3.96
N ASP A 159 1.91 -11.49 4.81
CA ASP A 159 1.77 -11.58 6.26
C ASP A 159 1.27 -10.25 6.82
N TYR A 160 0.05 -10.24 7.34
CA TYR A 160 -0.58 -9.03 7.87
C TYR A 160 0.34 -8.29 8.83
N LYS A 161 0.85 -8.99 9.86
CA LYS A 161 1.69 -8.38 10.90
C LYS A 161 3.00 -7.87 10.32
N THR A 162 3.68 -8.68 9.50
CA THR A 162 4.95 -8.31 8.86
C THR A 162 4.76 -7.10 7.96
N PHE A 163 3.72 -7.10 7.13
CA PHE A 163 3.39 -5.98 6.26
C PHE A 163 3.07 -4.71 7.07
N THR A 164 2.16 -4.80 8.04
CA THR A 164 1.77 -3.65 8.85
C THR A 164 2.93 -3.12 9.67
N ASP A 165 3.78 -3.97 10.26
CA ASP A 165 4.93 -3.51 11.04
C ASP A 165 5.97 -2.82 10.15
N ASN A 166 6.30 -3.42 9.01
CA ASN A 166 7.35 -2.92 8.10
C ASN A 166 6.90 -1.70 7.26
N THR A 167 5.60 -1.50 7.10
CA THR A 167 5.04 -0.41 6.29
C THR A 167 4.39 0.65 7.16
N VAL A 168 3.31 0.29 7.85
CA VAL A 168 2.47 1.23 8.61
C VAL A 168 3.10 1.55 9.98
N GLY A 169 3.74 0.57 10.61
CA GLY A 169 4.39 0.69 11.92
C GLY A 169 5.57 1.64 11.90
N GLN A 170 6.27 1.75 10.77
CA GLN A 170 7.39 2.67 10.59
C GLN A 170 6.97 4.14 10.74
N LEU A 171 5.72 4.46 10.43
CA LEU A 171 5.16 5.81 10.57
C LEU A 171 5.15 6.28 12.03
N ALA A 172 5.15 5.37 13.02
CA ALA A 172 5.22 5.73 14.43
C ALA A 172 6.48 6.51 14.80
N SER A 173 7.55 6.38 14.00
CA SER A 173 8.81 7.11 14.16
C SER A 173 8.94 8.34 13.25
N THR A 174 7.94 8.60 12.40
CA THR A 174 7.95 9.70 11.44
C THR A 174 7.39 10.97 12.06
N SER A 175 8.13 12.07 11.94
CA SER A 175 7.65 13.40 12.31
C SER A 175 6.79 13.98 11.19
N PHE A 176 5.50 14.19 11.46
CA PHE A 176 4.58 14.81 10.50
C PHE A 176 4.29 16.28 10.85
N LYS A 177 4.05 17.05 9.80
CA LYS A 177 3.36 18.34 9.85
C LYS A 177 1.92 18.14 9.41
N GLU A 178 0.99 18.74 10.14
CA GLU A 178 -0.41 18.83 9.76
C GLU A 178 -0.55 19.58 8.43
N GLY A 179 -1.32 19.02 7.51
CA GLY A 179 -1.69 19.68 6.27
C GLY A 179 -3.07 20.32 6.37
N GLY A 180 -4.10 19.50 6.57
CA GLY A 180 -5.50 19.92 6.65
C GLY A 180 -6.49 18.79 6.39
N GLN A 181 -7.78 19.13 6.44
CA GLN A 181 -8.88 18.20 6.16
C GLN A 181 -9.00 17.90 4.67
N THR A 182 -9.44 16.68 4.36
CA THR A 182 -9.71 16.19 3.00
C THR A 182 -10.75 15.07 3.03
N THR A 183 -10.95 14.41 1.89
CA THR A 183 -11.70 13.17 1.78
C THR A 183 -10.90 12.17 0.94
N ALA A 184 -10.86 10.91 1.38
CA ALA A 184 -10.23 9.81 0.65
C ALA A 184 -11.19 8.62 0.58
N GLY A 185 -11.52 8.16 -0.62
CA GLY A 185 -12.48 7.05 -0.80
C GLY A 185 -13.87 7.31 -0.18
N GLY A 186 -14.29 8.57 -0.10
CA GLY A 186 -15.54 8.98 0.57
C GLY A 186 -15.45 9.08 2.10
N VAL A 187 -14.28 8.83 2.70
CA VAL A 187 -14.04 8.92 4.14
C VAL A 187 -13.45 10.30 4.48
N PRO A 188 -14.03 11.05 5.43
CA PRO A 188 -13.41 12.26 5.98
C PRO A 188 -12.02 11.97 6.53
N ALA A 189 -11.03 12.77 6.12
CA ALA A 189 -9.64 12.47 6.36
C ALA A 189 -8.82 13.71 6.71
N LEU A 190 -7.65 13.48 7.29
CA LEU A 190 -6.63 14.46 7.60
C LEU A 190 -5.38 14.15 6.78
N THR A 191 -4.73 15.19 6.28
CA THR A 191 -3.47 15.09 5.54
C THR A 191 -2.31 15.44 6.44
N PHE A 192 -1.24 14.67 6.31
CA PHE A 192 0.01 14.82 7.04
C PHE A 192 1.17 14.75 6.05
N THR A 193 2.19 15.58 6.27
CA THR A 193 3.36 15.68 5.41
C THR A 193 4.64 15.46 6.21
N SER A 194 5.59 14.74 5.64
CA SER A 194 6.93 14.55 6.19
C SER A 194 7.96 14.73 5.07
N THR A 195 9.25 14.59 5.40
CA THR A 195 10.32 14.58 4.41
C THR A 195 10.24 13.40 3.46
N ASP A 196 9.60 12.31 3.91
CA ASP A 196 9.58 11.03 3.20
C ASP A 196 8.33 10.89 2.31
N GLY A 197 7.31 11.72 2.54
CA GLY A 197 6.09 11.69 1.76
C GLY A 197 4.88 12.31 2.46
N THR A 198 3.70 11.88 2.03
CA THR A 198 2.41 12.27 2.61
C THR A 198 1.67 11.05 3.15
N ALA A 199 0.93 11.25 4.23
CA ALA A 199 -0.01 10.31 4.78
C ALA A 199 -1.40 10.95 4.81
N THR A 200 -2.41 10.19 4.40
CA THR A 200 -3.83 10.57 4.52
C THR A 200 -4.47 9.59 5.50
N VAL A 201 -5.07 10.11 6.57
CA VAL A 201 -5.52 9.34 7.73
C VAL A 201 -6.99 9.64 7.98
N ALA A 202 -7.78 8.64 8.38
CA ALA A 202 -9.18 8.83 8.76
C ALA A 202 -9.29 9.88 9.88
N ALA A 203 -10.18 10.86 9.69
CA ALA A 203 -10.36 11.97 10.63
C ALA A 203 -11.00 11.53 11.96
N THR A 204 -11.69 10.40 11.96
CA THR A 204 -12.31 9.80 13.14
C THR A 204 -11.51 8.58 13.60
N GLU A 205 -11.59 8.26 14.89
CA GLU A 205 -11.07 6.99 15.39
C GLU A 205 -11.84 5.79 14.82
N PRO A 206 -11.18 4.65 14.59
CA PRO A 206 -9.73 4.45 14.65
C PRO A 206 -9.06 5.18 13.49
N HIS A 207 -7.95 5.89 13.77
CA HIS A 207 -7.23 6.72 12.79
C HIS A 207 -6.50 5.88 11.73
N TYR A 208 -7.26 5.18 10.90
CA TYR A 208 -6.74 4.30 9.86
C TYR A 208 -5.98 5.09 8.79
N LEU A 209 -4.86 4.53 8.34
CA LEU A 209 -4.18 5.02 7.14
C LEU A 209 -5.10 4.75 5.94
N LEU A 210 -5.32 5.75 5.11
CA LEU A 210 -6.12 5.65 3.89
C LEU A 210 -5.25 5.74 2.64
N ARG A 211 -4.14 6.50 2.73
CA ARG A 211 -3.17 6.63 1.65
C ARG A 211 -1.81 6.99 2.18
N MET A 212 -0.77 6.43 1.59
CA MET A 212 0.61 6.86 1.75
C MET A 212 1.21 7.13 0.38
N GLN A 213 1.91 8.26 0.22
CA GLN A 213 2.58 8.61 -1.02
C GLN A 213 4.00 9.04 -0.73
N ALA A 214 4.97 8.33 -1.29
CA ALA A 214 6.37 8.66 -1.21
C ALA A 214 6.88 8.97 -2.63
N PRO A 215 7.42 10.18 -2.90
CA PRO A 215 7.78 10.60 -4.26
C PRO A 215 8.70 9.61 -5.01
N LYS A 216 9.56 8.91 -4.28
CA LYS A 216 10.50 7.93 -4.84
C LYS A 216 10.04 6.48 -4.71
N ASN A 217 9.13 6.19 -3.79
CA ASN A 217 8.79 4.81 -3.40
C ASN A 217 7.37 4.39 -3.82
N GLY A 218 6.59 5.29 -4.41
CA GLY A 218 5.27 5.00 -4.96
C GLY A 218 4.12 5.47 -4.09
N THR A 219 2.94 4.89 -4.33
CA THR A 219 1.69 5.23 -3.63
C THR A 219 0.97 3.96 -3.25
N LEU A 220 0.53 3.88 -1.99
CA LEU A 220 -0.36 2.83 -1.49
C LEU A 220 -1.64 3.47 -0.98
N GLU A 221 -2.77 2.88 -1.37
CA GLU A 221 -4.10 3.15 -0.87
C GLU A 221 -4.53 1.99 0.02
N PHE A 222 -5.21 2.33 1.10
CA PHE A 222 -5.63 1.40 2.13
C PHE A 222 -7.13 1.59 2.33
N SER A 223 -7.88 0.50 2.28
CA SER A 223 -9.33 0.51 2.39
C SER A 223 -9.81 -0.74 3.11
N ASP A 224 -11.11 -0.80 3.36
CA ASP A 224 -11.76 -1.98 3.96
C ASP A 224 -11.10 -2.51 5.24
N TRP A 225 -10.56 -1.58 6.04
CA TRP A 225 -10.13 -1.85 7.40
C TRP A 225 -11.25 -2.54 8.19
N ASP A 226 -10.90 -3.56 8.97
CA ASP A 226 -11.82 -4.39 9.76
C ASP A 226 -12.90 -5.15 8.96
N LYS A 227 -12.76 -5.26 7.64
CA LYS A 227 -13.64 -6.07 6.79
C LYS A 227 -12.91 -7.30 6.27
N PRO A 228 -12.70 -8.34 7.10
CA PRO A 228 -12.04 -9.57 6.66
C PRO A 228 -12.86 -10.26 5.58
N THR A 229 -12.18 -10.76 4.56
CA THR A 229 -12.79 -11.61 3.53
C THR A 229 -12.45 -13.07 3.79
N THR A 230 -13.33 -13.98 3.39
CA THR A 230 -13.01 -15.41 3.45
C THR A 230 -11.99 -15.77 2.38
N VAL A 231 -10.83 -16.24 2.81
CA VAL A 231 -9.77 -16.74 1.94
C VAL A 231 -9.66 -18.25 2.13
N THR A 232 -9.94 -19.01 1.08
CA THR A 232 -9.91 -20.47 1.12
C THR A 232 -8.67 -21.02 0.42
N ALA A 233 -8.11 -22.09 0.96
CA ALA A 233 -7.03 -22.81 0.29
C ALA A 233 -7.50 -23.33 -1.09
N PRO A 234 -6.59 -23.50 -2.06
CA PRO A 234 -6.97 -24.03 -3.36
C PRO A 234 -7.51 -25.45 -3.25
N LYS A 235 -8.39 -25.85 -4.18
CA LYS A 235 -8.82 -27.24 -4.27
C LYS A 235 -7.63 -28.11 -4.68
N ALA A 236 -7.59 -29.36 -4.22
CA ALA A 236 -6.49 -30.28 -4.54
C ALA A 236 -6.21 -30.40 -6.06
N ALA A 237 -7.27 -30.39 -6.89
CA ALA A 237 -7.13 -30.45 -8.35
C ALA A 237 -6.50 -29.19 -8.97
N GLU A 238 -6.49 -28.07 -8.25
CA GLU A 238 -5.89 -26.80 -8.68
C GLU A 238 -4.44 -26.66 -8.18
N ILE A 239 -4.01 -27.50 -7.25
CA ILE A 239 -2.64 -27.50 -6.72
C ILE A 239 -1.72 -28.29 -7.65
N TYR A 240 -0.52 -27.78 -7.88
CA TYR A 240 0.52 -28.48 -8.61
C TYR A 240 0.90 -29.78 -7.89
N SER A 241 0.90 -30.88 -8.63
CA SER A 241 1.20 -32.24 -8.12
C SER A 241 2.20 -32.98 -9.01
N GLY A 242 2.93 -32.25 -9.86
CA GLY A 242 3.97 -32.81 -10.71
C GLY A 242 5.30 -33.04 -9.96
N PRO A 243 6.38 -33.37 -10.69
CA PRO A 243 7.70 -33.56 -10.10
C PRO A 243 8.13 -32.37 -9.23
N GLY A 244 8.57 -32.64 -8.01
CA GLY A 244 9.01 -31.62 -7.06
C GLY A 244 7.88 -30.79 -6.42
N ALA A 245 6.64 -31.27 -6.44
CA ALA A 245 5.52 -30.71 -5.68
C ALA A 245 5.70 -30.85 -4.15
#